data_AF-A0A963A0D8-F1
#
_entry.id   AF-A0A963A0D8-F1
#
_cell.length_a   1.000
_cell.length_b   1.000
_cell.length_c   1.000
_cell.angle_alpha   90.00
_cell.angle_beta   90.00
_cell.angle_gamma   90.00
#
_symmetry.space_group_name_H-M   'P 1'
#
loop_
_entity.id
_entity.type
_entity.pdbx_description
1 polymer ?
#
loop_
_entity_poly.entity_id
_entity_poly.type
_entity_poly.pdbx_seq_one_letter_code
_entity_poly.pdbx_strand_id
1 'polypeptide(L)'
;MFKRRITADFTLLASAAGEAVRFRIDFRSPYFRLPVSVEKSQVGRVNENGMLDPASFRFFDWHSWTHMDGRIEWVGERRLNVDGVERSFINGFIYTPTSPPPENENLGVRVAEGVIGTVRILTGAGVAPFGFDPGYWMLEPDMTGYKVVAIRNPELMVLIVSLSELGSGTLRLRKSAVEHLCRWVSLKLGGRSKERMLLTLLRYVRDWGPLGLEPLYSGLKEVLLCLELTHQEQVIFEFFADNWGIHNNWHGRLLAIKMLEALATERAESALFTISHYLRNRPTETEELDLIRRVISRIAQRAPAAGSKEPPAI
;
A
#
# COMPACT_ATOMS: atom_id res chain seq x y z
N MET A 1 17.28 13.13 21.11
CA MET A 1 18.50 12.53 20.53
C MET A 1 18.13 11.99 19.15
N PHE A 2 18.50 12.66 18.06
CA PHE A 2 18.18 12.17 16.71
C PHE A 2 18.92 10.85 16.48
N LYS A 3 18.19 9.75 16.23
CA LYS A 3 18.83 8.48 15.86
C LYS A 3 19.53 8.69 14.52
N ARG A 4 20.86 8.75 14.54
CA ARG A 4 21.67 8.80 13.32
C ARG A 4 21.41 7.51 12.56
N ARG A 5 20.88 7.61 11.34
CA ARG A 5 20.49 6.47 10.50
C ARG A 5 20.85 6.74 9.06
N ILE A 6 21.02 5.67 8.30
CA ILE A 6 21.24 5.73 6.87
C ILE A 6 19.91 5.93 6.18
N THR A 7 19.88 6.78 5.16
CA THR A 7 18.71 7.02 4.31
C THR A 7 19.00 6.59 2.88
N ALA A 8 18.01 6.72 2.01
CA ALA A 8 18.21 6.60 0.58
C ALA A 8 17.59 7.81 -0.14
N ASP A 9 18.20 8.21 -1.25
CA ASP A 9 17.65 9.15 -2.20
C ASP A 9 17.03 8.39 -3.37
N PHE A 10 15.94 8.91 -3.89
CA PHE A 10 15.26 8.40 -5.07
C PHE A 10 15.37 9.42 -6.19
N THR A 11 15.78 8.97 -7.38
CA THR A 11 15.83 9.80 -8.59
C THR A 11 15.14 9.07 -9.72
N LEU A 12 14.19 9.74 -10.39
CA LEU A 12 13.63 9.27 -11.65
C LEU A 12 14.61 9.60 -12.79
N LEU A 13 15.06 8.60 -13.54
CA LEU A 13 16.09 8.73 -14.57
C LEU A 13 15.50 8.92 -15.97
N ALA A 14 14.37 8.29 -16.26
CA ALA A 14 13.66 8.41 -17.53
C ALA A 14 12.16 8.25 -17.30
N SER A 15 11.37 9.17 -17.86
CA SER A 15 9.92 9.17 -17.82
C SER A 15 9.28 9.74 -19.09
N ALA A 16 10.04 9.88 -20.18
CA ALA A 16 9.49 10.37 -21.43
C ALA A 16 8.45 9.37 -21.97
N ALA A 17 7.38 9.87 -22.57
CA ALA A 17 6.35 9.03 -23.18
C ALA A 17 7.00 8.04 -24.16
N GLY A 18 6.78 6.74 -23.95
CA GLY A 18 7.33 5.66 -24.77
C GLY A 18 8.70 5.12 -24.35
N GLU A 19 9.35 5.66 -23.31
CA GLU A 19 10.56 5.08 -22.72
C GLU A 19 10.23 4.20 -21.50
N ALA A 20 11.06 3.18 -21.25
CA ALA A 20 10.95 2.40 -20.03
C ALA A 20 11.24 3.28 -18.82
N VAL A 21 10.30 3.34 -17.87
CA VAL A 21 10.48 4.07 -16.61
C VAL A 21 11.70 3.52 -15.88
N ARG A 22 12.67 4.37 -15.55
CA ARG A 22 13.87 3.96 -14.81
C ARG A 22 14.05 4.85 -13.62
N PHE A 23 14.43 4.28 -12.49
CA PHE A 23 14.76 5.06 -11.32
C PHE A 23 15.97 4.50 -10.58
N ARG A 24 16.61 5.40 -9.85
CA ARG A 24 17.85 5.19 -9.12
C ARG A 24 17.64 5.40 -7.64
N ILE A 25 18.15 4.46 -6.86
CA ILE A 25 18.25 4.53 -5.41
C ILE A 25 19.72 4.71 -5.04
N ASP A 26 20.05 5.77 -4.31
CA ASP A 26 21.40 5.99 -3.76
C ASP A 26 21.35 6.00 -2.23
N PHE A 27 22.23 5.23 -1.58
CA PHE A 27 22.30 5.19 -0.12
C PHE A 27 23.10 6.36 0.46
N ARG A 28 22.64 6.93 1.57
CA ARG A 28 23.22 8.13 2.19
C ARG A 28 23.54 7.93 3.66
N SER A 29 24.78 8.25 4.01
CA SER A 29 25.25 8.26 5.39
C SER A 29 24.81 9.56 6.06
N PRO A 30 24.46 9.54 7.36
CA PRO A 30 24.36 10.77 8.15
C PRO A 30 25.75 11.42 8.34
N TYR A 31 26.84 10.70 8.05
CA TYR A 31 28.20 11.19 8.04
C TYR A 31 28.64 11.42 6.60
N PHE A 32 28.52 12.66 6.09
CA PHE A 32 28.81 13.05 4.70
C PHE A 32 30.18 12.59 4.15
N ARG A 33 31.15 12.26 5.02
CA ARG A 33 32.48 11.78 4.63
C ARG A 33 32.62 10.25 4.53
N LEU A 34 31.62 9.49 4.98
CA LEU A 34 31.72 8.03 5.03
C LEU A 34 30.86 7.39 3.93
N PRO A 35 31.45 6.55 3.05
CA PRO A 35 30.69 5.82 2.05
C PRO A 35 29.74 4.80 2.70
N VAL A 36 28.52 4.73 2.18
CA VAL A 36 27.53 3.72 2.56
C VAL A 36 27.50 2.62 1.52
N SER A 37 27.50 1.38 1.97
CA SER A 37 27.22 0.27 1.08
C SER A 37 26.34 -0.79 1.72
N VAL A 38 25.51 -1.44 0.91
CA VAL A 38 24.69 -2.61 1.30
C VAL A 38 25.20 -3.86 0.62
N GLU A 39 25.00 -5.02 1.22
CA GLU A 39 25.24 -6.30 0.54
C GLU A 39 24.17 -6.52 -0.53
N LYS A 40 24.55 -6.99 -1.72
CA LYS A 40 23.60 -7.23 -2.83
C LYS A 40 22.42 -8.11 -2.43
N SER A 41 22.69 -9.17 -1.66
CA SER A 41 21.69 -10.13 -1.18
C SER A 41 20.60 -9.51 -0.30
N GLN A 42 20.85 -8.34 0.29
CA GLN A 42 19.86 -7.62 1.10
C GLN A 42 18.85 -6.88 0.22
N VAL A 43 19.25 -6.50 -0.99
CA VAL A 43 18.34 -5.90 -1.97
C VAL A 43 17.37 -6.95 -2.49
N GLY A 44 17.92 -8.07 -2.93
CA GLY A 44 17.19 -9.21 -3.45
C GLY A 44 18.13 -10.18 -4.14
N ARG A 45 17.57 -11.17 -4.82
CA ARG A 45 18.31 -12.13 -5.63
C ARG A 45 17.97 -11.89 -7.10
N VAL A 46 18.97 -11.84 -7.96
CA VAL A 46 18.72 -11.87 -9.41
C VAL A 46 18.56 -13.34 -9.81
N ASN A 47 17.43 -13.68 -10.42
CA ASN A 47 17.16 -15.03 -10.90
C ASN A 47 17.84 -15.29 -12.26
N GLU A 48 17.72 -16.51 -12.77
CA GLU A 48 18.40 -16.96 -14.00
C GLU A 48 17.99 -16.15 -15.25
N ASN A 49 16.83 -15.49 -15.22
CA ASN A 49 16.33 -14.64 -16.29
C ASN A 49 16.78 -13.18 -16.17
N GLY A 50 17.65 -12.86 -15.20
CA GLY A 50 18.11 -11.50 -14.93
C GLY A 50 17.08 -10.62 -14.20
N MET A 51 16.03 -11.22 -13.64
CA MET A 51 14.95 -10.53 -12.93
C MET A 51 15.24 -10.47 -11.43
N LEU A 52 14.86 -9.38 -10.77
CA LEU A 52 15.03 -9.22 -9.33
C LEU A 52 13.89 -9.86 -8.55
N ASP A 53 14.21 -10.88 -7.75
CA ASP A 53 13.39 -11.37 -6.65
C ASP A 53 13.68 -10.51 -5.41
N PRO A 54 12.79 -9.57 -5.03
CA PRO A 54 13.06 -8.60 -3.98
C PRO A 54 13.16 -9.24 -2.59
N ALA A 55 14.11 -8.78 -1.78
CA ALA A 55 14.18 -9.12 -0.35
C ALA A 55 13.67 -7.96 0.51
N SER A 56 14.47 -6.89 0.65
CA SER A 56 14.14 -5.74 1.51
C SER A 56 13.60 -4.52 0.75
N PHE A 57 13.55 -4.59 -0.58
CA PHE A 57 13.25 -3.46 -1.48
C PHE A 57 12.14 -3.87 -2.42
N ARG A 58 11.02 -3.15 -2.43
CA ARG A 58 9.85 -3.50 -3.24
C ARG A 58 9.43 -2.34 -4.12
N PHE A 59 9.26 -2.65 -5.39
CA PHE A 59 8.64 -1.78 -6.38
C PHE A 59 7.26 -2.35 -6.64
N PHE A 60 6.22 -1.55 -6.51
CA PHE A 60 4.86 -2.07 -6.64
C PHE A 60 3.94 -1.05 -7.28
N ASP A 61 2.90 -1.55 -7.92
CA ASP A 61 1.76 -0.72 -8.29
C ASP A 61 1.06 -0.22 -7.02
N TRP A 62 0.82 1.09 -6.90
CA TRP A 62 0.34 1.69 -5.64
C TRP A 62 -1.05 1.21 -5.22
N HIS A 63 -1.88 0.78 -6.16
CA HIS A 63 -3.26 0.41 -5.88
C HIS A 63 -3.42 -1.10 -5.62
N SER A 64 -2.79 -1.94 -6.42
CA SER A 64 -2.78 -3.40 -6.24
C SER A 64 -1.72 -3.88 -5.26
N TRP A 65 -0.69 -3.08 -4.99
CA TRP A 65 0.49 -3.43 -4.19
C TRP A 65 1.22 -4.69 -4.68
N THR A 66 0.97 -5.06 -5.93
CA THR A 66 1.66 -6.16 -6.59
C THR A 66 3.08 -5.73 -6.89
N HIS A 67 4.06 -6.57 -6.53
CA HIS A 67 5.44 -6.31 -6.91
C HIS A 67 5.53 -6.21 -8.43
N MET A 68 6.10 -5.12 -8.91
CA MET A 68 6.47 -4.98 -10.30
C MET A 68 7.79 -5.71 -10.49
N ASP A 69 7.84 -6.61 -11.46
CA ASP A 69 9.08 -7.27 -11.79
C ASP A 69 9.96 -6.35 -12.65
N GLY A 70 11.27 -6.48 -12.49
CA GLY A 70 12.21 -5.63 -13.19
C GLY A 70 13.64 -6.10 -13.11
N ARG A 71 14.48 -5.41 -13.89
CA ARG A 71 15.92 -5.62 -13.95
C ARG A 71 16.63 -4.62 -13.05
N ILE A 72 17.70 -5.07 -12.43
CA ILE A 72 18.52 -4.25 -11.54
C ILE A 72 19.93 -4.08 -12.10
N GLU A 73 20.43 -2.85 -12.10
CA GLU A 73 21.81 -2.51 -12.41
C GLU A 73 22.47 -1.96 -11.14
N TRP A 74 23.55 -2.60 -10.69
CA TRP A 74 24.22 -2.23 -9.45
C TRP A 74 25.09 -0.99 -9.62
N VAL A 75 24.99 -0.03 -8.69
CA VAL A 75 25.77 1.21 -8.73
C VAL A 75 26.86 1.17 -7.65
N GLY A 76 28.09 1.47 -8.07
CA GLY A 76 29.24 1.56 -7.17
C GLY A 76 29.59 0.21 -6.52
N GLU A 77 29.51 -0.88 -7.29
CA GLU A 77 29.86 -2.22 -6.81
C GLU A 77 31.33 -2.29 -6.35
N ARG A 78 31.56 -2.89 -5.18
CA ARG A 78 32.89 -3.13 -4.60
C ARG A 78 32.94 -4.52 -4.00
N ARG A 79 34.01 -5.25 -4.28
CA ARG A 79 34.33 -6.50 -3.60
C ARG A 79 35.36 -6.23 -2.52
N LEU A 80 35.08 -6.65 -1.30
CA LEU A 80 35.94 -6.42 -0.15
C LEU A 80 36.05 -7.70 0.66
N ASN A 81 37.27 -7.98 1.14
CA ASN A 81 37.49 -9.05 2.11
C ASN A 81 37.21 -8.51 3.52
N VAL A 82 36.21 -9.10 4.19
CA VAL A 82 35.81 -8.75 5.56
C VAL A 82 35.86 -10.03 6.38
N ASP A 83 36.72 -10.04 7.40
CA ASP A 83 36.94 -11.19 8.29
C ASP A 83 37.30 -12.49 7.54
N GLY A 84 38.12 -12.37 6.49
CA GLY A 84 38.55 -13.51 5.66
C GLY A 84 37.54 -13.93 4.58
N VAL A 85 36.37 -13.29 4.50
CA VAL A 85 35.33 -13.60 3.52
C VAL A 85 35.18 -12.46 2.50
N GLU A 86 35.32 -12.76 1.22
CA GLU A 86 35.02 -11.80 0.15
C GLU A 86 33.51 -11.55 0.06
N ARG A 87 33.11 -10.28 0.05
CA ARG A 87 31.72 -9.84 -0.02
C ARG A 87 31.55 -8.74 -1.06
N SER A 88 30.41 -8.75 -1.76
CA SER A 88 30.04 -7.71 -2.72
C SER A 88 29.10 -6.68 -2.08
N PHE A 89 29.47 -5.42 -2.21
CA PHE A 89 28.81 -4.25 -1.66
C PHE A 89 28.42 -3.28 -2.79
N ILE A 90 27.31 -2.56 -2.65
CA ILE A 90 26.84 -1.53 -3.60
C ILE A 90 26.51 -0.22 -2.88
N ASN A 91 26.67 0.91 -3.56
CA ASN A 91 26.29 2.23 -3.02
C ASN A 91 24.89 2.67 -3.43
N GLY A 92 24.27 1.93 -4.34
CA GLY A 92 22.96 2.18 -4.87
C GLY A 92 22.64 1.20 -5.98
N PHE A 93 21.51 1.39 -6.64
CA PHE A 93 21.14 0.61 -7.81
C PHE A 93 20.14 1.37 -8.69
N ILE A 94 20.11 1.01 -9.96
CA ILE A 94 19.09 1.44 -10.92
C ILE A 94 18.15 0.26 -11.12
N TYR A 95 16.86 0.54 -11.11
CA TYR A 95 15.84 -0.46 -11.38
C TYR A 95 15.01 -0.03 -12.58
N THR A 96 14.75 -1.01 -13.44
CA THR A 96 13.98 -0.88 -14.68
C THR A 96 12.85 -1.91 -14.65
N PRO A 97 11.58 -1.52 -14.44
CA PRO A 97 10.45 -2.43 -14.54
C PRO A 97 10.40 -3.06 -15.95
N THR A 98 10.01 -4.34 -16.04
CA THR A 98 9.91 -5.02 -17.35
C THR A 98 8.70 -4.61 -18.17
N SER A 99 7.64 -4.17 -17.50
CA SER A 99 6.45 -3.62 -18.14
C SER A 99 6.38 -2.14 -17.83
N PRO A 100 6.13 -1.28 -18.83
CA PRO A 100 5.89 0.12 -18.55
C PRO A 100 4.69 0.22 -17.60
N PRO A 101 4.79 1.01 -16.53
CA PRO A 101 3.65 1.24 -15.66
C PRO A 101 2.50 1.88 -16.44
N PRO A 102 1.24 1.63 -16.06
CA PRO A 102 0.10 2.25 -16.73
C PRO A 102 0.19 3.78 -16.62
N GLU A 103 0.05 4.49 -17.75
CA GLU A 103 0.28 5.95 -17.85
C GLU A 103 -0.58 6.80 -16.90
N ASN A 104 -1.65 6.23 -16.34
CA ASN A 104 -2.61 6.91 -15.46
C ASN A 104 -2.62 6.39 -14.02
N GLU A 105 -1.70 5.51 -13.64
CA GLU A 105 -1.67 4.90 -12.31
C GLU A 105 -0.50 5.38 -11.47
N ASN A 106 -0.75 5.62 -10.17
CA ASN A 106 0.30 5.93 -9.21
C ASN A 106 1.17 4.69 -8.97
N LEU A 107 2.48 4.87 -8.89
CA LEU A 107 3.40 3.78 -8.57
C LEU A 107 4.02 3.96 -7.18
N GLY A 108 4.20 2.85 -6.49
CA GLY A 108 4.84 2.79 -5.18
C GLY A 108 6.25 2.30 -5.24
N VAL A 109 7.13 3.06 -4.60
CA VAL A 109 8.48 2.63 -4.31
C VAL A 109 8.66 2.59 -2.80
N ARG A 110 8.83 1.39 -2.28
CA ARG A 110 9.09 1.16 -0.86
C ARG A 110 10.46 0.55 -0.68
N VAL A 111 11.27 1.28 0.06
CA VAL A 111 12.59 0.82 0.48
C VAL A 111 12.56 0.57 1.99
N ALA A 112 12.81 -0.69 2.34
CA ALA A 112 13.05 -1.26 3.65
C ALA A 112 11.84 -1.69 4.51
N GLU A 113 11.74 -3.02 4.64
CA GLU A 113 11.26 -3.72 5.83
C GLU A 113 12.43 -4.59 6.36
N GLY A 114 12.73 -4.58 7.67
CA GLY A 114 13.72 -5.48 8.29
C GLY A 114 15.20 -5.03 8.32
N VAL A 115 15.51 -3.77 7.98
CA VAL A 115 16.89 -3.33 7.66
C VAL A 115 17.71 -2.80 8.88
N ILE A 116 17.20 -2.98 10.10
CA ILE A 116 17.92 -2.51 11.30
C ILE A 116 19.16 -3.38 11.54
N GLY A 117 20.36 -2.83 11.29
CA GLY A 117 21.65 -3.50 11.50
C GLY A 117 22.25 -4.15 10.25
N THR A 118 21.60 -4.04 9.08
CA THR A 118 22.02 -4.72 7.85
C THR A 118 22.73 -3.78 6.85
N VAL A 119 22.44 -2.48 6.85
CA VAL A 119 23.23 -1.52 6.07
C VAL A 119 24.55 -1.23 6.77
N ARG A 120 25.62 -1.09 5.99
CA ARG A 120 26.95 -0.90 6.55
C ARG A 120 27.62 0.36 6.03
N ILE A 121 28.41 0.97 6.88
CA ILE A 121 29.27 2.09 6.54
C ILE A 121 30.68 1.55 6.36
N LEU A 122 31.30 1.84 5.22
CA LEU A 122 32.73 1.61 5.05
C LEU A 122 33.48 2.71 5.80
N THR A 123 34.29 2.31 6.76
CA THR A 123 35.16 3.20 7.54
C THR A 123 36.63 2.86 7.28
N GLY A 124 37.56 3.73 7.67
CA GLY A 124 38.99 3.42 7.58
C GLY A 124 39.43 2.20 8.40
N ALA A 125 38.63 1.76 9.38
CA ALA A 125 38.92 0.63 10.27
C ALA A 125 38.17 -0.67 9.89
N GLY A 126 37.39 -0.66 8.80
CA GLY A 126 36.56 -1.80 8.39
C GLY A 126 35.09 -1.41 8.16
N VAL A 127 34.18 -2.35 8.41
CA VAL A 127 32.76 -2.22 8.06
C VAL A 127 31.89 -2.21 9.33
N ALA A 128 31.11 -1.14 9.52
CA ALA A 128 30.26 -0.98 10.71
C ALA A 128 28.76 -1.08 10.35
N PRO A 129 27.94 -1.86 11.10
CA PRO A 129 26.50 -1.93 10.87
C PRO A 129 25.78 -0.66 11.34
N PHE A 130 24.72 -0.29 10.64
CA PHE A 130 23.92 0.90 10.94
C PHE A 130 22.43 0.65 10.70
N GLY A 131 21.59 1.39 11.43
CA GLY A 131 20.16 1.41 11.19
C GLY A 131 19.82 2.17 9.91
N PHE A 132 18.85 1.67 9.15
CA PHE A 132 18.29 2.33 7.97
C PHE A 132 16.93 2.94 8.29
N ASP A 133 16.70 4.17 7.84
CA ASP A 133 15.39 4.79 7.82
C ASP A 133 14.68 4.43 6.52
N PRO A 134 13.52 3.75 6.60
CA PRO A 134 12.81 3.33 5.41
C PRO A 134 12.38 4.53 4.57
N GLY A 135 12.46 4.37 3.26
CA GLY A 135 12.09 5.39 2.29
C GLY A 135 10.83 4.95 1.54
N TYR A 136 9.87 5.87 1.43
CA TYR A 136 8.65 5.66 0.67
C TYR A 136 8.51 6.80 -0.33
N TRP A 137 8.31 6.43 -1.59
CA TRP A 137 8.05 7.37 -2.66
C TRP A 137 6.84 6.90 -3.45
N MET A 138 6.05 7.87 -3.87
CA MET A 138 4.99 7.67 -4.85
C MET A 138 5.39 8.36 -6.14
N LEU A 139 5.16 7.72 -7.27
CA LEU A 139 5.26 8.33 -8.58
C LEU A 139 3.84 8.68 -9.02
N GLU A 140 3.53 9.96 -9.03
CA GLU A 140 2.24 10.48 -9.51
C GLU A 140 2.35 10.78 -11.01
N PRO A 141 1.39 10.35 -11.85
CA PRO A 141 1.31 10.77 -13.24
C PRO A 141 1.27 12.30 -13.36
N ASP A 142 2.00 12.85 -14.32
CA ASP A 142 2.04 14.27 -14.68
C ASP A 142 2.13 14.40 -16.21
N MET A 143 1.93 15.62 -16.72
CA MET A 143 1.92 15.93 -18.16
C MET A 143 3.20 15.52 -18.90
N THR A 144 4.30 15.30 -18.19
CA THR A 144 5.62 14.92 -18.74
C THR A 144 6.07 13.51 -18.31
N GLY A 145 5.16 12.68 -17.79
CA GLY A 145 5.45 11.33 -17.29
C GLY A 145 5.10 11.19 -15.82
N TYR A 146 6.11 11.11 -14.95
CA TYR A 146 5.88 10.94 -13.51
C TYR A 146 6.59 12.00 -12.67
N LYS A 147 5.91 12.45 -11.63
CA LYS A 147 6.46 13.29 -10.56
C LYS A 147 6.75 12.43 -9.32
N VAL A 148 7.93 12.61 -8.74
CA VAL A 148 8.30 11.95 -7.50
C VAL A 148 7.73 12.69 -6.29
N VAL A 149 6.93 11.99 -5.48
CA VAL A 149 6.44 12.46 -4.19
C VAL A 149 7.10 11.67 -3.07
N ALA A 150 8.03 12.31 -2.37
CA ALA A 150 8.68 11.72 -1.20
C ALA A 150 7.74 11.73 0.01
N ILE A 151 7.43 10.55 0.56
CA ILE A 151 6.60 10.42 1.75
C ILE A 151 7.51 10.49 2.98
N ARG A 152 7.67 11.70 3.52
CA ARG A 152 8.54 11.98 4.68
C ARG A 152 7.80 12.01 6.01
N ASN A 153 6.48 11.90 6.01
CA ASN A 153 5.67 11.98 7.22
C ASN A 153 5.64 10.59 7.90
N PRO A 154 6.24 10.43 9.10
CA PRO A 154 6.27 9.14 9.80
C PRO A 154 4.89 8.59 10.13
N GLU A 155 3.93 9.47 10.35
CA GLU A 155 2.55 9.09 10.67
C GLU A 155 1.85 8.55 9.43
N LEU A 156 2.07 9.16 8.27
CA LEU A 156 1.57 8.66 7.00
C LEU A 156 2.24 7.32 6.64
N MET A 157 3.52 7.16 6.94
CA MET A 157 4.21 5.88 6.76
C MET A 157 3.62 4.77 7.63
N VAL A 158 3.29 5.05 8.90
CA VAL A 158 2.61 4.07 9.78
C VAL A 158 1.28 3.63 9.16
N LEU A 159 0.47 4.57 8.70
CA LEU A 159 -0.79 4.28 8.02
C LEU A 159 -0.57 3.36 6.80
N ILE A 160 0.32 3.76 5.89
CA ILE A 160 0.62 3.03 4.64
C ILE A 160 1.10 1.61 4.91
N VAL A 161 2.04 1.44 5.85
CA VAL A 161 2.57 0.12 6.22
C VAL A 161 1.48 -0.75 6.81
N SER A 162 0.68 -0.23 7.75
CA SER A 162 -0.39 -1.02 8.35
C SER A 162 -1.49 -1.37 7.35
N LEU A 163 -1.84 -0.49 6.42
CA LEU A 163 -2.78 -0.82 5.33
C LEU A 163 -2.22 -1.92 4.42
N SER A 164 -0.92 -1.87 4.10
CA SER A 164 -0.23 -2.93 3.35
C SER A 164 -0.23 -4.28 4.07
N GLU A 165 0.08 -4.28 5.36
CA GLU A 165 0.05 -5.46 6.22
C GLU A 165 -1.36 -6.07 6.32
N LEU A 166 -2.41 -5.23 6.41
CA LEU A 166 -3.78 -5.70 6.30
C LEU A 166 -4.06 -6.36 4.94
N GLY A 167 -3.68 -5.70 3.84
CA GLY A 167 -3.88 -6.19 2.49
C GLY A 167 -3.15 -7.50 2.18
N SER A 168 -2.02 -7.76 2.85
CA SER A 168 -1.19 -8.98 2.66
C SER A 168 -1.93 -10.30 2.93
N GLY A 169 -3.00 -10.28 3.72
CA GLY A 169 -3.67 -11.49 4.20
C GLY A 169 -2.88 -12.32 5.22
N THR A 170 -1.69 -11.88 5.64
CA THR A 170 -0.89 -12.61 6.63
C THR A 170 -1.48 -12.45 8.04
N LEU A 171 -1.99 -13.53 8.62
CA LEU A 171 -2.72 -13.50 9.90
C LEU A 171 -1.90 -12.86 11.04
N ARG A 172 -0.59 -13.15 11.11
CA ARG A 172 0.31 -12.59 12.13
C ARG A 172 0.45 -11.06 12.00
N LEU A 173 0.52 -10.54 10.78
CA LEU A 173 0.66 -9.11 10.52
C LEU A 173 -0.67 -8.38 10.73
N ARG A 174 -1.79 -9.02 10.36
CA ARG A 174 -3.15 -8.46 10.45
C ARG A 174 -3.46 -7.89 11.83
N LYS A 175 -3.24 -8.65 12.91
CA LYS A 175 -3.56 -8.20 14.27
C LYS A 175 -2.78 -6.93 14.65
N SER A 176 -1.46 -6.94 14.41
CA SER A 176 -0.60 -5.78 14.67
C SER A 176 -1.02 -4.58 13.83
N ALA A 177 -1.40 -4.80 12.58
CA ALA A 177 -1.83 -3.74 11.68
C ALA A 177 -3.17 -3.11 12.12
N VAL A 178 -4.14 -3.92 12.57
CA VAL A 178 -5.40 -3.41 13.14
C VAL A 178 -5.11 -2.53 14.37
N GLU A 179 -4.30 -3.03 15.31
CA GLU A 179 -3.94 -2.29 16.53
C GLU A 179 -3.24 -0.96 16.20
N HIS A 180 -2.28 -0.98 15.27
CA HIS A 180 -1.58 0.22 14.82
C HIS A 180 -2.54 1.23 14.16
N LEU A 181 -3.47 0.77 13.32
CA LEU A 181 -4.47 1.63 12.68
C LEU A 181 -5.47 2.21 13.67
N CYS A 182 -5.98 1.42 14.62
CA CYS A 182 -6.86 1.93 15.67
C CYS A 182 -6.17 3.04 16.48
N ARG A 183 -4.89 2.81 16.84
CA ARG A 183 -4.09 3.80 17.56
C ARG A 183 -3.85 5.05 16.72
N TRP A 184 -3.50 4.88 15.44
CA TRP A 184 -3.30 5.99 14.52
C TRP A 184 -4.56 6.84 14.39
N VAL A 185 -5.72 6.22 14.17
CA VAL A 185 -7.01 6.91 14.07
C VAL A 185 -7.35 7.65 15.35
N SER A 186 -7.17 7.01 16.51
CA SER A 186 -7.43 7.64 17.80
C SER A 186 -6.56 8.87 18.04
N LEU A 187 -5.28 8.81 17.67
CA LEU A 187 -4.33 9.91 17.85
C LEU A 187 -4.53 11.04 16.84
N LYS A 188 -4.84 10.71 15.58
CA LYS A 188 -4.90 11.69 14.48
C LYS A 188 -6.26 12.31 14.29
N LEU A 189 -7.30 11.52 14.53
CA LEU A 189 -8.69 11.89 14.27
C LEU A 189 -9.50 12.00 15.56
N GLY A 190 -8.88 11.73 16.72
CA GLY A 190 -9.49 11.91 18.03
C GLY A 190 -10.06 13.32 18.24
N GLY A 191 -11.16 13.39 18.99
CA GLY A 191 -11.90 14.64 19.23
C GLY A 191 -12.86 15.05 18.10
N ARG A 192 -12.89 14.32 16.98
CA ARG A 192 -13.92 14.46 15.95
C ARG A 192 -15.12 13.55 16.25
N SER A 193 -16.27 13.83 15.62
CA SER A 193 -17.39 12.88 15.65
C SER A 193 -16.99 11.58 14.93
N LYS A 194 -17.64 10.47 15.30
CA LYS A 194 -17.36 9.14 14.74
C LYS A 194 -17.54 9.12 13.21
N GLU A 195 -18.54 9.82 12.70
CA GLU A 195 -18.81 9.97 11.27
C GLU A 195 -17.67 10.68 10.56
N ARG A 196 -17.20 11.80 11.13
CA ARG A 196 -16.09 12.57 10.55
C ARG A 196 -14.77 11.81 10.62
N MET A 197 -14.56 11.01 11.67
CA MET A 197 -13.42 10.10 11.77
C MET A 197 -13.45 9.08 10.63
N LEU A 198 -14.60 8.39 10.45
CA LEU A 198 -14.78 7.40 9.39
C LEU A 198 -14.57 8.00 8.00
N LEU A 199 -15.22 9.13 7.69
CA LEU A 199 -15.05 9.80 6.40
C LEU A 199 -13.59 10.18 6.13
N THR A 200 -12.90 10.67 7.16
CA THR A 200 -11.48 11.03 7.02
C THR A 200 -10.62 9.78 6.80
N LEU A 201 -10.88 8.69 7.53
CA LEU A 201 -10.20 7.41 7.35
C LEU A 201 -10.40 6.87 5.93
N LEU A 202 -11.64 6.85 5.42
CA LEU A 202 -11.94 6.37 4.07
C LEU A 202 -11.20 7.18 2.99
N ARG A 203 -11.06 8.51 3.16
CA ARG A 203 -10.24 9.34 2.26
C ARG A 203 -8.77 8.94 2.29
N TYR A 204 -8.21 8.74 3.49
CA TYR A 204 -6.84 8.25 3.63
C TYR A 204 -6.63 6.87 3.00
N VAL A 205 -7.58 5.94 3.18
CA VAL A 205 -7.50 4.61 2.58
C VAL A 205 -7.67 4.68 1.06
N ARG A 206 -8.54 5.54 0.54
CA ARG A 206 -8.69 5.76 -0.90
C ARG A 206 -7.37 6.24 -1.52
N ASP A 207 -6.72 7.19 -0.86
CA ASP A 207 -5.53 7.86 -1.40
C ASP A 207 -4.25 7.03 -1.20
N TRP A 208 -4.17 6.22 -0.14
CA TRP A 208 -2.93 5.56 0.31
C TRP A 208 -3.03 4.05 0.51
N GLY A 209 -4.21 3.44 0.34
CA GLY A 209 -4.46 2.03 0.66
C GLY A 209 -4.28 1.08 -0.53
N PRO A 210 -4.00 -0.21 -0.28
CA PRO A 210 -3.88 -1.25 -1.28
C PRO A 210 -5.26 -1.74 -1.75
N LEU A 211 -6.04 -0.91 -2.44
CA LEU A 211 -7.44 -1.21 -2.78
C LEU A 211 -7.61 -2.47 -3.66
N GLY A 212 -6.59 -2.92 -4.37
CA GLY A 212 -6.63 -4.18 -5.11
C GLY A 212 -6.54 -5.45 -4.25
N LEU A 213 -6.17 -5.33 -2.96
CA LEU A 213 -5.97 -6.46 -2.07
C LEU A 213 -7.21 -6.76 -1.23
N GLU A 214 -8.00 -7.76 -1.63
CA GLU A 214 -9.25 -8.15 -0.94
C GLU A 214 -9.15 -8.31 0.60
N PRO A 215 -8.05 -8.85 1.19
CA PRO A 215 -7.92 -8.95 2.64
C PRO A 215 -8.03 -7.60 3.37
N LEU A 216 -7.68 -6.50 2.70
CA LEU A 216 -7.75 -5.13 3.22
C LEU A 216 -9.12 -4.83 3.83
N TYR A 217 -10.20 -5.10 3.09
CA TYR A 217 -11.56 -4.69 3.47
C TYR A 217 -12.04 -5.37 4.74
N SER A 218 -11.71 -6.66 4.88
CA SER A 218 -12.01 -7.41 6.10
C SER A 218 -11.19 -6.90 7.30
N GLY A 219 -9.94 -6.50 7.09
CA GLY A 219 -9.12 -5.86 8.12
C GLY A 219 -9.61 -4.48 8.50
N LEU A 220 -10.07 -3.69 7.53
CA LEU A 220 -10.68 -2.38 7.78
C LEU A 220 -11.96 -2.52 8.60
N LYS A 221 -12.81 -3.52 8.33
CA LYS A 221 -13.97 -3.83 9.18
C LYS A 221 -13.55 -4.06 10.64
N GLU A 222 -12.47 -4.79 10.90
CA GLU A 222 -11.96 -4.98 12.26
C GLU A 222 -11.51 -3.67 12.90
N VAL A 223 -10.87 -2.77 12.13
CA VAL A 223 -10.54 -1.42 12.59
C VAL A 223 -11.80 -0.63 12.95
N LEU A 224 -12.85 -0.70 12.13
CA LEU A 224 -14.11 0.00 12.42
C LEU A 224 -14.79 -0.52 13.70
N LEU A 225 -14.75 -1.84 13.92
CA LEU A 225 -15.27 -2.48 15.13
C LEU A 225 -14.47 -2.08 16.37
N CYS A 226 -13.13 -2.08 16.27
CA CYS A 226 -12.20 -1.65 17.30
C CYS A 226 -12.40 -0.18 17.72
N LEU A 227 -12.83 0.68 16.78
CA LEU A 227 -13.13 2.08 17.03
C LEU A 227 -14.58 2.33 17.47
N GLU A 228 -15.38 1.27 17.63
CA GLU A 228 -16.79 1.31 18.04
C GLU A 228 -17.63 2.27 17.18
N LEU A 229 -17.35 2.35 15.87
CA LEU A 229 -18.06 3.27 14.99
C LEU A 229 -19.50 2.80 14.79
N THR A 230 -20.48 3.67 14.97
CA THR A 230 -21.90 3.37 14.72
C THR A 230 -22.34 3.98 13.39
N HIS A 231 -23.42 3.46 12.78
CA HIS A 231 -23.98 3.99 11.51
C HIS A 231 -22.97 4.06 10.35
N GLN A 232 -22.06 3.09 10.29
CA GLN A 232 -20.96 3.06 9.32
C GLN A 232 -21.48 3.01 7.87
N GLU A 233 -22.56 2.26 7.63
CA GLU A 233 -23.15 2.05 6.30
C GLU A 233 -23.64 3.35 5.68
N GLN A 234 -24.26 4.24 6.47
CA GLN A 234 -24.75 5.53 5.98
C GLN A 234 -23.58 6.42 5.55
N VAL A 235 -22.53 6.52 6.38
CA VAL A 235 -21.35 7.33 6.07
C VAL A 235 -20.61 6.77 4.84
N ILE A 236 -20.52 5.45 4.70
CA ILE A 236 -19.92 4.80 3.53
C ILE A 236 -20.75 5.08 2.27
N PHE A 237 -22.08 5.05 2.37
CA PHE A 237 -22.96 5.42 1.25
C PHE A 237 -22.81 6.89 0.84
N GLU A 238 -22.74 7.81 1.80
CA GLU A 238 -22.47 9.23 1.53
C GLU A 238 -21.09 9.42 0.86
N PHE A 239 -20.07 8.70 1.34
CA PHE A 239 -18.75 8.68 0.71
C PHE A 239 -18.79 8.16 -0.73
N PHE A 240 -19.56 7.09 -1.01
CA PHE A 240 -19.76 6.62 -2.39
C PHE A 240 -20.39 7.71 -3.26
N ALA A 241 -21.46 8.35 -2.78
CA ALA A 241 -22.16 9.38 -3.53
C ALA A 241 -21.25 10.58 -3.88
N ASP A 242 -20.39 11.01 -2.95
CA ASP A 242 -19.40 12.06 -3.16
C ASP A 242 -18.36 11.69 -4.24
N ASN A 243 -17.88 10.43 -4.22
CA ASN A 243 -16.92 9.90 -5.21
C ASN A 243 -17.58 9.44 -6.52
N TRP A 244 -18.90 9.36 -6.59
CA TRP A 244 -19.66 9.26 -7.84
C TRP A 244 -19.98 10.65 -8.42
N GLY A 245 -20.21 11.64 -7.56
CA GLY A 245 -20.61 13.01 -7.90
C GLY A 245 -19.43 13.92 -8.28
N ILE A 246 -19.17 14.93 -7.45
CA ILE A 246 -18.22 16.02 -7.74
C ILE A 246 -16.81 15.48 -8.02
N HIS A 247 -16.39 14.45 -7.29
CA HIS A 247 -15.03 13.93 -7.40
C HIS A 247 -14.87 12.87 -8.50
N ASN A 248 -15.95 12.20 -8.92
CA ASN A 248 -15.96 11.10 -9.89
C ASN A 248 -14.68 10.22 -9.87
N ASN A 249 -14.45 9.53 -8.75
CA ASN A 249 -13.24 8.76 -8.48
C ASN A 249 -13.55 7.26 -8.31
N TRP A 250 -13.10 6.43 -9.25
CA TRP A 250 -13.31 4.98 -9.26
C TRP A 250 -12.82 4.29 -7.98
N HIS A 251 -11.63 4.63 -7.49
CA HIS A 251 -11.04 4.01 -6.30
C HIS A 251 -11.86 4.28 -5.04
N GLY A 252 -12.40 5.49 -4.90
CA GLY A 252 -13.31 5.83 -3.81
C GLY A 252 -14.61 5.03 -3.86
N ARG A 253 -15.15 4.82 -5.07
CA ARG A 253 -16.34 4.01 -5.29
C ARG A 253 -16.12 2.53 -4.98
N LEU A 254 -15.01 1.97 -5.48
CA LEU A 254 -14.58 0.61 -5.20
C LEU A 254 -14.44 0.38 -3.69
N LEU A 255 -13.73 1.27 -2.99
CA LEU A 255 -13.55 1.20 -1.55
C LEU A 255 -14.90 1.16 -0.82
N ALA A 256 -15.85 2.00 -1.20
CA ALA A 256 -17.16 2.04 -0.57
C ALA A 256 -17.94 0.73 -0.80
N ILE A 257 -18.01 0.25 -2.05
CA ILE A 257 -18.69 -1.01 -2.40
C ILE A 257 -18.12 -2.18 -1.60
N LYS A 258 -16.79 -2.27 -1.53
CA LYS A 258 -16.08 -3.36 -0.84
C LYS A 258 -16.16 -3.28 0.67
N MET A 259 -16.21 -2.07 1.25
CA MET A 259 -16.47 -1.90 2.67
C MET A 259 -17.90 -2.31 3.03
N LEU A 260 -18.90 -1.92 2.23
CA LEU A 260 -20.29 -2.39 2.42
C LEU A 260 -20.37 -3.92 2.31
N GLU A 261 -19.66 -4.53 1.35
CA GLU A 261 -19.54 -5.99 1.26
C GLU A 261 -18.97 -6.60 2.55
N ALA A 262 -17.87 -6.04 3.07
CA ALA A 262 -17.20 -6.57 4.24
C ALA A 262 -18.06 -6.48 5.50
N LEU A 263 -18.82 -5.38 5.66
CA LEU A 263 -19.73 -5.18 6.79
C LEU A 263 -20.76 -6.32 6.86
N ALA A 264 -21.33 -6.71 5.73
CA ALA A 264 -22.29 -7.81 5.63
C ALA A 264 -23.48 -7.68 6.61
N THR A 265 -24.03 -6.47 6.70
CA THR A 265 -25.24 -6.14 7.48
C THR A 265 -26.43 -5.91 6.55
N GLU A 266 -27.66 -6.04 7.05
CA GLU A 266 -28.89 -5.74 6.29
C GLU A 266 -28.88 -4.30 5.74
N ARG A 267 -28.33 -3.34 6.50
CA ARG A 267 -28.18 -1.95 6.05
C ARG A 267 -27.18 -1.82 4.91
N ALA A 268 -26.08 -2.56 4.95
CA ALA A 268 -25.08 -2.54 3.88
C ALA A 268 -25.64 -3.16 2.60
N GLU A 269 -26.40 -4.25 2.73
CA GLU A 269 -27.13 -4.87 1.62
C GLU A 269 -28.14 -3.89 1.00
N SER A 270 -28.96 -3.24 1.83
CA SER A 270 -29.90 -2.22 1.37
C SER A 270 -29.21 -1.08 0.62
N ALA A 271 -28.09 -0.57 1.15
CA ALA A 271 -27.29 0.47 0.49
C ALA A 271 -26.75 0.00 -0.87
N LEU A 272 -26.25 -1.23 -0.97
CA LEU A 272 -25.76 -1.80 -2.23
C LEU A 272 -26.88 -1.98 -3.27
N PHE A 273 -28.09 -2.38 -2.84
CA PHE A 273 -29.25 -2.40 -3.73
C PHE A 273 -29.63 -1.01 -4.23
N THR A 274 -29.62 0.00 -3.37
CA THR A 274 -29.86 1.40 -3.77
C THR A 274 -28.83 1.87 -4.78
N ILE A 275 -27.54 1.59 -4.56
CA ILE A 275 -26.46 1.90 -5.52
C ILE A 275 -26.70 1.18 -6.85
N SER A 276 -26.97 -0.13 -6.82
CA SER A 276 -27.23 -0.92 -8.03
C SER A 276 -28.40 -0.37 -8.85
N HIS A 277 -29.51 -0.03 -8.19
CA HIS A 277 -30.69 0.54 -8.85
C HIS A 277 -30.38 1.90 -9.48
N TYR A 278 -29.65 2.76 -8.77
CA TYR A 278 -29.25 4.07 -9.28
C TYR A 278 -28.37 3.95 -10.54
N LEU A 279 -27.41 3.03 -10.56
CA LEU A 279 -26.48 2.88 -11.68
C LEU A 279 -27.09 2.23 -12.93
N ARG A 280 -28.11 1.37 -12.79
CA ARG A 280 -28.83 0.76 -13.93
C ARG A 280 -29.49 1.80 -14.85
N ASN A 281 -29.83 2.97 -14.29
CA ASN A 281 -30.48 4.05 -15.02
C ASN A 281 -29.49 5.09 -15.56
N ARG A 282 -28.19 4.77 -15.57
CA ARG A 282 -27.13 5.67 -16.07
C ARG A 282 -26.21 4.94 -17.05
N PRO A 283 -25.56 5.67 -17.97
CA PRO A 283 -24.46 5.14 -18.78
C PRO A 283 -23.25 4.92 -17.85
N THR A 284 -23.27 3.82 -17.11
CA THR A 284 -22.22 3.41 -16.18
C THR A 284 -21.31 2.39 -16.86
N GLU A 285 -20.00 2.43 -16.57
CA GLU A 285 -19.05 1.43 -17.02
C GLU A 285 -19.47 0.02 -16.56
N THR A 286 -19.52 -0.92 -17.49
CA THR A 286 -20.07 -2.28 -17.31
C THR A 286 -19.41 -3.02 -16.15
N GLU A 287 -18.13 -2.73 -15.88
CA GLU A 287 -17.33 -3.38 -14.83
C GLU A 287 -17.79 -3.03 -13.40
N GLU A 288 -18.22 -1.79 -13.15
CA GLU A 288 -18.71 -1.36 -11.83
C GLU A 288 -20.05 -2.04 -11.50
N LEU A 289 -20.94 -2.09 -12.49
CA LEU A 289 -22.23 -2.77 -12.36
C LEU A 289 -22.04 -4.27 -12.11
N ASP A 290 -21.13 -4.91 -12.82
CA ASP A 290 -20.83 -6.33 -12.64
C ASP A 290 -20.15 -6.62 -11.30
N LEU A 291 -19.29 -5.71 -10.81
CA LEU A 291 -18.76 -5.80 -9.46
C LEU A 291 -19.88 -5.76 -8.42
N ILE A 292 -20.77 -4.76 -8.48
CA ILE A 292 -21.87 -4.61 -7.51
C ILE A 292 -22.79 -5.83 -7.56
N ARG A 293 -23.12 -6.35 -8.76
CA ARG A 293 -23.92 -7.57 -8.91
C ARG A 293 -23.24 -8.76 -8.23
N ARG A 294 -21.94 -8.97 -8.46
CA ARG A 294 -21.18 -10.04 -7.80
C ARG A 294 -21.14 -9.88 -6.28
N VAL A 295 -21.05 -8.66 -5.78
CA VAL A 295 -21.08 -8.35 -4.35
C VAL A 295 -22.44 -8.70 -3.75
N ILE A 296 -23.54 -8.22 -4.34
CA ILE A 296 -24.90 -8.51 -3.89
C ILE A 296 -25.15 -10.02 -3.85
N SER A 297 -24.77 -10.75 -4.90
CA SER A 297 -24.89 -12.21 -4.94
C SER A 297 -24.10 -12.90 -3.82
N ARG A 298 -22.90 -12.42 -3.49
CA ARG A 298 -22.08 -12.97 -2.40
C ARG A 298 -22.67 -12.72 -1.02
N ILE A 299 -23.28 -11.55 -0.80
CA ILE A 299 -23.97 -11.24 0.46
C ILE A 299 -25.22 -12.11 0.61
N ALA A 300 -26.03 -12.23 -0.46
CA ALA A 300 -27.23 -13.06 -0.46
C ALA A 300 -26.93 -14.55 -0.19
N GLN A 301 -25.78 -15.06 -0.64
CA GLN A 301 -25.32 -16.42 -0.34
C GLN A 301 -24.80 -16.60 1.11
N ARG A 302 -24.46 -15.52 1.80
CA ARG A 302 -23.95 -15.52 3.18
C ARG A 302 -25.04 -15.25 4.22
N ALA A 303 -26.21 -14.75 3.81
CA ALA A 303 -27.36 -14.66 4.68
C ALA A 303 -27.80 -16.07 5.07
N PRO A 304 -27.90 -16.41 6.37
CA PRO A 304 -28.49 -17.68 6.76
C PRO A 304 -29.93 -17.71 6.23
N ALA A 305 -30.42 -18.90 5.86
CA ALA A 305 -31.79 -19.14 5.47
C ALA A 305 -32.75 -18.76 6.63
N ALA A 306 -33.04 -17.49 6.78
CA ALA A 306 -34.05 -16.97 7.68
C ALA A 306 -35.41 -17.24 7.02
N GLY A 307 -35.91 -18.47 7.16
CA GLY A 307 -37.14 -18.84 6.45
C GLY A 307 -37.72 -20.24 6.60
N SER A 308 -37.24 -21.11 7.51
CA SER A 308 -38.02 -22.31 7.88
C SER A 308 -38.44 -22.22 9.34
N LYS A 309 -39.53 -21.48 9.60
CA LYS A 309 -40.35 -21.74 10.78
C LYS A 309 -41.04 -23.09 10.55
N GLU A 310 -40.56 -24.14 11.20
CA GLU A 310 -41.41 -25.32 11.44
C GLU A 310 -42.64 -24.84 12.23
N PRO A 311 -43.86 -25.20 11.81
CA PRO A 311 -45.03 -24.95 12.62
C PRO A 311 -44.96 -25.82 13.89
N PRO A 312 -45.49 -25.34 15.03
CA PRO A 312 -45.47 -26.11 16.26
C PRO A 312 -46.25 -27.41 16.05
N ALA A 313 -45.62 -28.54 16.37
CA ALA A 313 -46.30 -29.82 16.47
C ALA A 313 -47.39 -29.70 17.53
N ILE A 314 -48.62 -30.07 17.14
CA ILE A 314 -49.77 -30.26 18.03
C ILE A 314 -49.63 -31.61 18.73
#